data_AF-A0A1I7TD54-F1
#
_entry.id   AF-A0A1I7TD54-F1
#
_cell.length_a   1.000
_cell.length_b   1.000
_cell.length_c   1.000
_cell.angle_alpha   90.00
_cell.angle_beta   90.00
_cell.angle_gamma   90.00
#
_symmetry.space_group_name_H-M   'P 1'
#
loop_
_entity.id
_entity.type
_entity.pdbx_description
1 polymer ?
#
loop_
_entity_poly.entity_id
_entity_poly.type
_entity_poly.pdbx_seq_one_letter_code
_entity_poly.pdbx_strand_id
1 'polypeptide(L)'
;MRTAVNGKRIDRMIRWHREEHREKSTLKKGAERKTPWQSSFLPAIQIKVAFDYVQHLLRVQSTEYNLEADDHQGLLPQLFGFQKCASMSLFTAIPAEELKYVLEKVEISEKLDMRFEAPPNFEIGFARFRMDELKIDRAFWITNETFLTMDCVKIELTGNRNLSIRDFVSQWLSSRNTRFEWISISAVDEYWYGFEGQPWNPKVRDRFYRAARENIDCARGIDIVREDGLLATVLRRFRKNYFLVWHERFQPDLF
;
A
#
# COMPACT_ATOMS: atom_id res chain seq x y z
N MET A 1 8.76 62.03 -67.13
CA MET A 1 9.95 61.41 -66.51
C MET A 1 9.71 61.37 -65.00
N ARG A 2 9.22 60.34 -64.30
CA ARG A 2 9.56 58.89 -64.24
C ARG A 2 11.07 58.70 -64.37
N THR A 3 11.85 58.13 -63.44
CA THR A 3 11.62 57.29 -62.24
C THR A 3 13.02 57.00 -61.70
N ALA A 4 13.37 57.23 -60.42
CA ALA A 4 14.49 56.54 -59.74
C ALA A 4 14.74 57.01 -58.30
N VAL A 5 13.88 56.71 -57.32
CA VAL A 5 14.34 56.56 -55.91
C VAL A 5 13.33 55.67 -55.16
N ASN A 6 13.35 54.34 -55.33
CA ASN A 6 12.65 53.45 -54.38
C ASN A 6 13.21 52.02 -54.25
N GLY A 7 14.33 51.68 -54.91
CA GLY A 7 14.93 50.34 -54.81
C GLY A 7 15.84 50.11 -53.59
N LYS A 8 16.46 51.16 -53.02
CA LYS A 8 17.47 50.98 -51.94
C LYS A 8 16.91 50.80 -50.53
N ARG A 9 15.62 51.05 -50.31
CA ARG A 9 14.98 51.01 -48.97
C ARG A 9 14.37 49.63 -48.67
N ILE A 10 13.90 48.92 -49.69
CA ILE A 10 13.28 47.59 -49.55
C ILE A 10 14.36 46.49 -49.38
N ASP A 11 15.49 46.59 -50.08
CA ASP A 11 16.62 45.64 -49.94
C ASP A 11 17.29 45.67 -48.56
N ARG A 12 17.29 46.81 -47.86
CA ARG A 12 17.83 46.90 -46.49
C ARG A 12 16.91 46.23 -45.47
N MET A 13 15.60 46.29 -45.68
CA MET A 13 14.59 45.74 -44.77
C MET A 13 14.52 44.20 -44.86
N ILE A 14 14.70 43.64 -46.08
CA ILE A 14 14.78 42.19 -46.30
C ILE A 14 16.09 41.61 -45.74
N ARG A 15 17.20 42.37 -45.80
CA ARG A 15 18.50 41.95 -45.23
C ARG A 15 18.45 41.91 -43.70
N TRP A 16 17.82 42.91 -43.07
CA TRP A 16 17.63 42.96 -41.62
C TRP A 16 16.82 41.78 -41.08
N HIS A 17 15.66 41.46 -41.69
CA HIS A 17 14.86 40.31 -41.24
C HIS A 17 15.56 38.96 -41.46
N ARG A 18 16.43 38.83 -42.46
CA ARG A 18 17.17 37.60 -42.72
C ARG A 18 18.36 37.42 -41.77
N GLU A 19 18.99 38.50 -41.31
CA GLU A 19 20.04 38.50 -40.28
C GLU A 19 19.46 38.24 -38.88
N GLU A 20 18.32 38.85 -38.54
CA GLU A 20 17.64 38.63 -37.25
C GLU A 20 17.12 37.18 -37.09
N HIS A 21 16.63 36.57 -38.17
CA HIS A 21 16.27 35.14 -38.16
C HIS A 21 17.49 34.22 -38.09
N ARG A 22 18.65 34.63 -38.64
CA ARG A 22 19.90 33.87 -38.58
C ARG A 22 20.57 33.97 -37.20
N GLU A 23 20.48 35.12 -36.53
CA GLU A 23 20.90 35.35 -35.14
C GLU A 23 19.96 34.63 -34.15
N LYS A 24 18.63 34.69 -34.34
CA LYS A 24 17.67 33.94 -33.52
C LYS A 24 17.76 32.42 -33.73
N SER A 25 18.22 31.95 -34.90
CA SER A 25 18.50 30.52 -35.14
C SER A 25 19.88 30.07 -34.64
N THR A 26 20.84 30.97 -34.45
CA THR A 26 22.18 30.64 -33.92
C THR A 26 22.29 30.81 -32.40
N LEU A 27 21.37 31.52 -31.75
CA LEU A 27 21.28 31.66 -30.29
C LEU A 27 20.44 30.58 -29.57
N LYS A 28 19.91 29.57 -30.29
CA LYS A 28 19.28 28.36 -29.71
C LYS A 28 20.12 27.09 -29.91
N LYS A 29 21.44 27.23 -29.87
CA LYS A 29 22.37 26.13 -29.58
C LYS A 29 23.19 26.46 -28.35
N GLY A 30 22.50 26.84 -27.27
CA GLY A 30 23.02 26.57 -25.94
C GLY A 30 23.09 25.06 -25.82
N ALA A 31 24.28 24.50 -26.02
CA ALA A 31 24.57 23.14 -25.65
C ALA A 31 24.09 23.00 -24.20
N GLU A 32 23.07 22.17 -23.98
CA GLU A 32 22.86 21.58 -22.67
C GLU A 32 24.21 20.96 -22.31
N ARG A 33 24.95 21.63 -21.41
CA ARG A 33 26.09 21.03 -20.76
C ARG A 33 25.50 19.88 -19.96
N LYS A 34 25.42 18.70 -20.59
CA LYS A 34 25.30 17.45 -19.87
C LYS A 34 26.43 17.47 -18.85
N THR A 35 26.07 17.53 -17.58
CA THR A 35 27.01 17.38 -16.49
C THR A 35 27.83 16.10 -16.77
N PRO A 36 29.18 16.14 -16.72
CA PRO A 36 30.01 15.01 -17.14
C PRO A 36 29.88 13.79 -16.21
N TRP A 37 29.26 13.97 -15.05
CA TRP A 37 29.09 12.95 -14.04
C TRP A 37 27.74 12.23 -14.23
N GLN A 38 27.60 11.53 -15.35
CA GLN A 38 26.63 10.44 -15.42
C GLN A 38 27.37 9.19 -14.99
N SER A 39 27.12 8.74 -13.77
CA SER A 39 27.68 7.49 -13.28
C SER A 39 27.21 6.33 -14.17
N SER A 40 28.15 5.49 -14.59
CA SER A 40 27.92 4.32 -15.44
C SER A 40 27.28 3.15 -14.68
N PHE A 41 27.12 3.27 -13.36
CA PHE A 41 26.50 2.25 -12.53
C PHE A 41 24.98 2.31 -12.63
N LEU A 42 24.32 1.15 -12.57
CA LEU A 42 22.86 1.06 -12.46
C LEU A 42 22.38 1.96 -11.30
N PRO A 43 21.31 2.75 -11.47
CA PRO A 43 20.79 3.65 -10.44
C PRO A 43 20.60 2.97 -9.06
N ALA A 44 20.15 1.71 -9.04
CA ALA A 44 20.05 0.90 -7.83
C ALA A 44 21.35 0.78 -7.02
N ILE A 45 22.48 0.54 -7.68
CA ILE A 45 23.76 0.38 -7.00
C ILE A 45 24.18 1.70 -6.34
N GLN A 46 23.94 2.82 -7.01
CA GLN A 46 24.29 4.14 -6.47
C GLN A 46 23.44 4.47 -5.23
N ILE A 47 22.13 4.17 -5.30
CA ILE A 47 21.21 4.38 -4.19
C ILE A 47 21.57 3.46 -3.02
N LYS A 48 21.94 2.21 -3.27
CA LYS A 48 22.44 1.29 -2.23
C LYS A 48 23.70 1.83 -1.53
N VAL A 49 24.67 2.34 -2.29
CA VAL A 49 25.88 2.94 -1.70
C VAL A 49 25.55 4.16 -0.84
N ALA A 50 24.66 5.03 -1.32
CA ALA A 50 24.22 6.19 -0.55
C ALA A 50 23.46 5.78 0.73
N PHE A 51 22.59 4.78 0.62
CA PHE A 51 21.86 4.20 1.74
C PHE A 51 22.80 3.64 2.81
N ASP A 52 23.78 2.82 2.42
CA ASP A 52 24.77 2.25 3.33
C ASP A 52 25.59 3.34 4.01
N TYR A 53 26.00 4.34 3.25
CA TYR A 53 26.77 5.47 3.77
C TYR A 53 25.97 6.23 4.84
N VAL A 54 24.69 6.54 4.59
CA VAL A 54 23.84 7.26 5.54
C VAL A 54 23.58 6.43 6.80
N GLN A 55 23.27 5.13 6.66
CA GLN A 55 23.09 4.23 7.80
C GLN A 55 24.36 4.15 8.66
N HIS A 56 25.53 4.04 8.03
CA HIS A 56 26.81 4.00 8.74
C HIS A 56 27.14 5.34 9.42
N LEU A 57 26.96 6.45 8.71
CA LEU A 57 27.25 7.80 9.19
C LEU A 57 26.38 8.17 10.40
N LEU A 58 25.08 7.91 10.31
CA LEU A 58 24.11 8.28 11.35
C LEU A 58 23.94 7.20 12.42
N ARG A 59 24.45 5.99 12.20
CA ARG A 59 24.27 4.81 13.07
C ARG A 59 22.80 4.49 13.33
N VAL A 60 21.95 4.66 12.31
CA VAL A 60 20.52 4.37 12.36
C VAL A 60 20.18 3.17 11.48
N GLN A 61 19.15 2.44 11.88
CA GLN A 61 18.55 1.39 11.06
C GLN A 61 17.30 1.94 10.39
N SER A 62 17.07 1.56 9.14
CA SER A 62 15.85 1.94 8.43
C SER A 62 14.66 1.22 9.03
N THR A 63 13.69 1.99 9.52
CA THR A 63 12.46 1.48 10.13
C THR A 63 11.34 1.33 9.11
N GLU A 64 11.43 2.01 7.97
CA GLU A 64 10.38 2.05 6.97
C GLU A 64 10.94 1.76 5.58
N TYR A 65 10.16 1.04 4.79
CA TYR A 65 10.42 0.78 3.38
C TYR A 65 9.16 1.07 2.58
N ASN A 66 9.26 1.93 1.58
CA ASN A 66 8.13 2.26 0.70
C ASN A 66 8.59 2.15 -0.76
N LEU A 67 7.99 1.21 -1.48
CA LEU A 67 8.22 1.00 -2.90
C LEU A 67 6.99 1.45 -3.67
N GLU A 68 7.07 2.67 -4.20
CA GLU A 68 6.00 3.30 -4.98
C GLU A 68 5.94 2.74 -6.41
N ALA A 69 4.83 3.01 -7.09
CA ALA A 69 4.71 2.74 -8.52
C ALA A 69 5.82 3.46 -9.30
N ASP A 70 6.33 2.83 -10.36
CA ASP A 70 7.37 3.34 -11.28
C ASP A 70 8.85 3.18 -10.86
N ASP A 71 9.13 2.37 -9.84
CA ASP A 71 10.51 1.98 -9.54
C ASP A 71 11.05 0.93 -10.52
N HIS A 72 11.37 1.38 -11.73
CA HIS A 72 12.07 0.57 -12.74
C HIS A 72 13.56 0.40 -12.43
N GLN A 73 14.05 0.85 -11.27
CA GLN A 73 15.47 0.92 -10.99
C GLN A 73 15.99 -0.31 -10.26
N GLY A 74 15.12 -1.24 -9.85
CA GLY A 74 15.51 -2.45 -9.11
C GLY A 74 15.86 -2.17 -7.65
N LEU A 75 15.26 -1.13 -7.05
CA LEU A 75 15.34 -0.88 -5.61
C LEU A 75 14.40 -1.87 -4.93
N LEU A 76 14.87 -3.11 -4.76
CA LEU A 76 14.12 -4.17 -4.12
C LEU A 76 14.58 -4.35 -2.67
N PRO A 77 13.70 -4.77 -1.73
CA PRO A 77 14.08 -4.97 -0.32
C PRO A 77 15.37 -5.76 -0.10
N GLN A 78 15.57 -6.84 -0.85
CA GLN A 78 16.75 -7.71 -0.77
C GLN A 78 18.05 -6.98 -1.13
N LEU A 79 18.01 -6.03 -2.07
CA LEU A 79 19.17 -5.21 -2.43
C LEU A 79 19.69 -4.45 -1.21
N PHE A 80 18.79 -3.92 -0.38
CA PHE A 80 19.12 -3.15 0.82
C PHE A 80 19.39 -4.01 2.05
N GLY A 81 19.21 -5.34 1.95
CA GLY A 81 19.46 -6.27 3.04
C GLY A 81 18.52 -6.09 4.23
N PHE A 82 17.27 -5.69 3.99
CA PHE A 82 16.27 -5.59 5.05
C PHE A 82 16.05 -6.97 5.69
N GLN A 83 16.38 -7.10 6.97
CA GLN A 83 16.03 -8.27 7.77
C GLN A 83 14.90 -7.97 8.76
N LYS A 84 14.71 -6.69 9.08
CA LYS A 84 13.66 -6.20 9.96
C LYS A 84 13.27 -4.77 9.59
N CYS A 85 12.00 -4.42 9.77
CA CYS A 85 11.52 -3.04 9.70
C CYS A 85 10.21 -2.90 10.49
N ALA A 86 9.86 -1.67 10.85
CA ALA A 86 8.57 -1.37 11.45
C ALA A 86 7.46 -1.45 10.39
N SER A 87 7.63 -0.75 9.28
CA SER A 87 6.61 -0.65 8.22
C SER A 87 7.18 -0.92 6.84
N MET A 88 6.45 -1.70 6.04
CA MET A 88 6.75 -1.95 4.64
C MET A 88 5.52 -1.72 3.76
N SER A 89 5.66 -0.85 2.76
CA SER A 89 4.64 -0.62 1.74
C SER A 89 5.19 -0.99 0.37
N LEU A 90 4.46 -1.84 -0.35
CA LEU A 90 4.81 -2.29 -1.69
C LEU A 90 3.63 -1.98 -2.62
N PHE A 91 3.80 -1.05 -3.53
CA PHE A 91 2.75 -0.58 -4.45
C PHE A 91 3.05 -0.88 -5.93
N THR A 92 4.21 -1.46 -6.20
CA THR A 92 4.61 -1.94 -7.53
C THR A 92 4.85 -3.44 -7.52
N ALA A 93 4.70 -4.08 -8.68
CA ALA A 93 4.96 -5.50 -8.83
C ALA A 93 6.45 -5.81 -8.64
N ILE A 94 6.74 -6.81 -7.81
CA ILE A 94 8.09 -7.32 -7.57
C ILE A 94 8.20 -8.78 -8.04
N PRO A 95 9.42 -9.25 -8.37
CA PRO A 95 9.65 -10.66 -8.70
C PRO A 95 9.16 -11.60 -7.58
N ALA A 96 8.74 -12.82 -7.95
CA ALA A 96 8.24 -13.81 -6.98
C ALA A 96 9.26 -14.13 -5.88
N GLU A 97 10.54 -14.23 -6.23
CA GLU A 97 11.62 -14.48 -5.27
C GLU A 97 11.82 -13.33 -4.29
N GLU A 98 11.58 -12.10 -4.74
CA GLU A 98 11.62 -10.91 -3.86
C GLU A 98 10.43 -10.92 -2.89
N LEU A 99 9.24 -11.25 -3.38
CA LEU A 99 8.06 -11.37 -2.52
C LEU A 99 8.22 -12.49 -1.49
N LYS A 100 8.78 -13.64 -1.88
CA LYS A 100 9.12 -14.72 -0.92
C LYS A 100 10.16 -14.24 0.10
N TYR A 101 11.20 -13.54 -0.34
CA TYR A 101 12.18 -12.97 0.57
C TYR A 101 11.53 -12.06 1.62
N VAL A 102 10.66 -11.14 1.19
CA VAL A 102 9.89 -10.27 2.10
C VAL A 102 9.07 -11.09 3.09
N LEU A 103 8.28 -12.05 2.61
CA LEU A 103 7.34 -12.81 3.44
C LEU A 103 8.00 -13.84 4.38
N GLU A 104 9.17 -14.37 4.02
CA GLU A 104 9.86 -15.41 4.79
C GLU A 104 11.03 -14.91 5.63
N LYS A 105 11.68 -13.82 5.21
CA LYS A 105 12.97 -13.38 5.79
C LYS A 105 12.92 -12.03 6.49
N VAL A 106 11.93 -11.18 6.17
CA VAL A 106 11.84 -9.84 6.74
C VAL A 106 10.88 -9.87 7.93
N GLU A 107 11.39 -9.49 9.10
CA GLU A 107 10.57 -9.30 10.29
C GLU A 107 9.91 -7.91 10.26
N ILE A 108 8.61 -7.87 9.99
CA ILE A 108 7.83 -6.63 9.92
C ILE A 108 6.98 -6.52 11.18
N SER A 109 7.20 -5.49 12.01
CA SER A 109 6.60 -5.44 13.35
C SER A 109 5.31 -4.61 13.46
N GLU A 110 5.14 -3.56 12.66
CA GLU A 110 4.00 -2.65 12.77
C GLU A 110 3.04 -2.79 11.58
N LYS A 111 3.53 -2.69 10.35
CA LYS A 111 2.65 -2.63 9.18
C LYS A 111 3.22 -3.25 7.91
N LEU A 112 2.40 -4.04 7.23
CA LEU A 112 2.64 -4.48 5.85
C LEU A 112 1.46 -4.07 4.95
N ASP A 113 1.74 -3.27 3.91
CA ASP A 113 0.74 -2.78 2.95
C ASP A 113 1.16 -3.11 1.51
N MET A 114 0.62 -4.21 0.97
CA MET A 114 0.88 -4.66 -0.39
C MET A 114 -0.31 -4.37 -1.29
N ARG A 115 -0.18 -3.40 -2.21
CA ARG A 115 -1.25 -3.01 -3.16
C ARG A 115 -0.85 -3.23 -4.61
N PHE A 116 -0.36 -4.43 -4.89
CA PHE A 116 -0.05 -4.86 -6.25
C PHE A 116 -0.52 -6.31 -6.46
N GLU A 117 -0.55 -6.74 -7.71
CA GLU A 117 -0.84 -8.13 -8.06
C GLU A 117 0.40 -8.99 -7.87
N ALA A 118 0.36 -9.92 -6.92
CA ALA A 118 1.37 -10.97 -6.85
C ALA A 118 1.47 -11.67 -8.23
N PRO A 119 2.66 -12.16 -8.62
CA PRO A 119 2.83 -12.85 -9.90
C PRO A 119 1.79 -13.95 -10.10
N PRO A 120 1.29 -14.18 -11.33
CA PRO A 120 0.37 -15.28 -11.60
C PRO A 120 0.95 -16.61 -11.11
N ASN A 121 0.13 -17.42 -10.42
CA ASN A 121 0.56 -18.68 -9.81
C ASN A 121 1.62 -18.53 -8.70
N PHE A 122 1.71 -17.35 -8.07
CA PHE A 122 2.51 -17.19 -6.87
C PHE A 122 2.02 -18.14 -5.78
N GLU A 123 2.94 -18.94 -5.26
CA GLU A 123 2.71 -19.85 -4.15
C GLU A 123 3.82 -19.68 -3.12
N ILE A 124 3.42 -19.73 -1.86
CA ILE A 124 4.29 -19.73 -0.70
C ILE A 124 3.73 -20.77 0.28
N GLY A 125 4.61 -21.54 0.93
CA GLY A 125 4.17 -22.62 1.81
C GLY A 125 3.41 -22.09 3.03
N PHE A 126 4.13 -21.40 3.91
CA PHE A 126 3.55 -20.77 5.11
C PHE A 126 4.22 -19.42 5.34
N ALA A 127 3.41 -18.38 5.48
CA ALA A 127 3.87 -17.03 5.84
C ALA A 127 3.35 -16.69 7.23
N ARG A 128 4.22 -16.18 8.10
CA ARG A 128 3.82 -15.79 9.46
C ARG A 128 3.55 -14.29 9.51
N PHE A 129 2.30 -13.94 9.79
CA PHE A 129 1.88 -12.56 9.90
C PHE A 129 1.70 -12.17 11.37
N ARG A 130 2.58 -11.29 11.87
CA ARG A 130 2.54 -10.77 13.24
C ARG A 130 2.92 -9.28 13.29
N MET A 131 1.93 -8.43 13.08
CA MET A 131 2.08 -6.97 13.09
C MET A 131 0.75 -6.30 13.44
N ASP A 132 0.73 -4.99 13.66
CA ASP A 132 -0.51 -4.32 14.00
C ASP A 132 -1.44 -4.16 12.78
N GLU A 133 -0.91 -3.80 11.61
CA GLU A 133 -1.70 -3.59 10.40
C GLU A 133 -1.24 -4.45 9.21
N LEU A 134 -2.12 -5.33 8.74
CA LEU A 134 -1.89 -6.11 7.53
C LEU A 134 -2.88 -5.70 6.45
N LYS A 135 -2.35 -5.28 5.30
CA LYS A 135 -3.14 -5.00 4.10
C LYS A 135 -2.53 -5.69 2.89
N ILE A 136 -3.30 -6.56 2.24
CA ILE A 136 -2.87 -7.29 1.04
C ILE A 136 -3.98 -7.26 0.01
N ASP A 137 -3.69 -6.64 -1.13
CA ASP A 137 -4.52 -6.75 -2.31
C ASP A 137 -4.22 -8.03 -3.08
N ARG A 138 -5.27 -8.62 -3.67
CA ARG A 138 -5.19 -9.88 -4.44
C ARG A 138 -4.46 -10.99 -3.68
N ALA A 139 -4.86 -11.18 -2.44
CA ALA A 139 -4.38 -12.19 -1.50
C ALA A 139 -4.76 -13.65 -1.88
N PHE A 140 -4.92 -13.99 -3.16
CA PHE A 140 -5.39 -15.30 -3.64
C PHE A 140 -4.50 -16.47 -3.18
N TRP A 141 -3.23 -16.17 -2.91
CA TRP A 141 -2.20 -17.12 -2.49
C TRP A 141 -2.20 -17.39 -0.97
N ILE A 142 -2.97 -16.63 -0.18
CA ILE A 142 -3.09 -16.88 1.25
C ILE A 142 -3.96 -18.12 1.48
N THR A 143 -3.40 -19.10 2.20
CA THR A 143 -4.12 -20.31 2.60
C THR A 143 -4.97 -20.06 3.86
N ASN A 144 -6.00 -20.89 4.09
CA ASN A 144 -6.76 -20.85 5.35
C ASN A 144 -5.86 -21.09 6.57
N GLU A 145 -4.85 -21.96 6.46
CA GLU A 145 -3.88 -22.20 7.53
C GLU A 145 -3.09 -20.93 7.88
N THR A 146 -2.57 -20.23 6.87
CA THR A 146 -1.89 -18.94 7.08
C THR A 146 -2.85 -17.91 7.68
N PHE A 147 -4.07 -17.85 7.17
CA PHE A 147 -5.09 -16.90 7.62
C PHE A 147 -5.49 -17.09 9.10
N LEU A 148 -5.75 -18.32 9.53
CA LEU A 148 -6.13 -18.65 10.91
C LEU A 148 -4.97 -18.55 11.91
N THR A 149 -3.73 -18.38 11.44
CA THR A 149 -2.54 -18.20 12.29
C THR A 149 -2.06 -16.75 12.38
N MET A 150 -2.74 -15.82 11.71
CA MET A 150 -2.42 -14.39 11.75
C MET A 150 -2.58 -13.83 13.18
N ASP A 151 -1.53 -13.20 13.70
CA ASP A 151 -1.53 -12.46 14.98
C ASP A 151 -1.44 -10.96 14.68
N CYS A 152 -2.53 -10.42 14.12
CA CYS A 152 -2.61 -9.01 13.73
C CYS A 152 -3.69 -8.26 14.51
N VAL A 153 -3.56 -6.94 14.63
CA VAL A 153 -4.61 -6.08 15.22
C VAL A 153 -5.69 -5.79 14.17
N LYS A 154 -5.28 -5.42 12.96
CA LYS A 154 -6.14 -5.04 11.83
C LYS A 154 -5.74 -5.80 10.57
N ILE A 155 -6.73 -6.32 9.85
CA ILE A 155 -6.50 -7.11 8.64
C ILE A 155 -7.41 -6.63 7.50
N GLU A 156 -6.83 -6.32 6.35
CA GLU A 156 -7.56 -6.03 5.11
C GLU A 156 -7.03 -6.92 3.98
N LEU A 157 -7.87 -7.86 3.53
CA LEU A 157 -7.53 -8.78 2.45
C LEU A 157 -8.52 -8.62 1.30
N THR A 158 -8.01 -8.56 0.06
CA THR A 158 -8.86 -8.56 -1.14
C THR A 158 -8.51 -9.67 -2.10
N GLY A 159 -9.48 -10.13 -2.90
CA GLY A 159 -9.21 -11.06 -4.00
C GLY A 159 -8.90 -12.50 -3.58
N ASN A 160 -9.23 -12.90 -2.36
CA ASN A 160 -9.23 -14.30 -1.94
C ASN A 160 -10.67 -14.80 -1.75
N ARG A 161 -11.04 -15.89 -2.43
CA ARG A 161 -12.40 -16.46 -2.38
C ARG A 161 -12.53 -17.66 -1.44
N ASN A 162 -11.40 -18.18 -0.95
CA ASN A 162 -11.33 -19.46 -0.25
C ASN A 162 -11.19 -19.30 1.27
N LEU A 163 -11.01 -18.06 1.77
CA LEU A 163 -10.88 -17.81 3.19
C LEU A 163 -12.21 -17.99 3.93
N SER A 164 -12.17 -18.72 5.04
CA SER A 164 -13.31 -18.94 5.92
C SER A 164 -13.30 -17.90 7.06
N ILE A 165 -14.08 -16.83 6.91
CA ILE A 165 -14.17 -15.82 7.98
C ILE A 165 -14.97 -16.37 9.18
N ARG A 166 -15.88 -17.32 8.95
CA ARG A 166 -16.56 -18.06 10.04
C ARG A 166 -15.60 -18.85 10.92
N ASP A 167 -14.62 -19.53 10.34
CA ASP A 167 -13.62 -20.27 11.14
C ASP A 167 -12.76 -19.30 11.94
N PHE A 168 -12.39 -18.15 11.35
CA PHE A 168 -11.68 -17.09 12.06
C PHE A 168 -12.48 -16.55 13.25
N VAL A 169 -13.78 -16.28 13.06
CA VAL A 169 -14.66 -15.82 14.15
C VAL A 169 -14.79 -16.88 15.25
N SER A 170 -14.97 -18.15 14.86
CA SER A 170 -15.06 -19.28 15.82
C SER A 170 -13.77 -19.44 16.62
N GLN A 171 -12.61 -19.29 15.97
CA GLN A 171 -11.31 -19.28 16.62
C GLN A 171 -11.16 -18.08 17.55
N TRP A 172 -11.57 -16.88 17.14
CA TRP A 172 -11.51 -15.70 18.00
C TRP A 172 -12.38 -15.86 19.26
N LEU A 173 -13.58 -16.45 19.13
CA LEU A 173 -14.50 -16.74 20.23
C LEU A 173 -13.90 -17.69 21.28
N SER A 174 -13.07 -18.64 20.84
CA SER A 174 -12.37 -19.60 21.72
C SER A 174 -10.99 -19.12 22.17
N SER A 175 -10.49 -18.01 21.61
CA SER A 175 -9.19 -17.44 21.95
C SER A 175 -9.25 -16.50 23.15
N ARG A 176 -8.07 -16.22 23.73
CA ARG A 176 -7.88 -15.13 24.71
C ARG A 176 -7.32 -13.86 24.07
N ASN A 177 -7.37 -13.74 22.74
CA ASN A 177 -6.84 -12.56 22.05
C ASN A 177 -7.76 -11.36 22.31
N THR A 178 -7.24 -10.37 23.03
CA THR A 178 -7.89 -9.08 23.29
C THR A 178 -7.25 -7.93 22.51
N ARG A 179 -6.23 -8.20 21.69
CA ARG A 179 -5.60 -7.20 20.82
C ARG A 179 -6.33 -7.02 19.50
N PHE A 180 -6.94 -8.08 18.97
CA PHE A 180 -7.61 -8.03 17.67
C PHE A 180 -8.72 -6.97 17.65
N GLU A 181 -8.73 -6.13 16.62
CA GLU A 181 -9.71 -5.06 16.44
C GLU A 181 -10.67 -5.36 15.30
N TRP A 182 -10.17 -5.57 14.07
CA TRP A 182 -11.07 -5.81 12.94
C TRP A 182 -10.41 -6.50 11.76
N ILE A 183 -11.25 -7.13 10.96
CA ILE A 183 -10.90 -7.64 9.65
C ILE A 183 -11.95 -7.24 8.62
N SER A 184 -11.49 -6.92 7.41
CA SER A 184 -12.33 -6.93 6.21
C SER A 184 -11.74 -7.83 5.13
N ILE A 185 -12.60 -8.67 4.54
CA ILE A 185 -12.23 -9.53 3.41
C ILE A 185 -13.20 -9.28 2.26
N SER A 186 -12.66 -8.96 1.08
CA SER A 186 -13.46 -8.87 -0.15
C SER A 186 -13.35 -10.14 -0.99
N ALA A 187 -14.33 -10.36 -1.86
CA ALA A 187 -14.44 -11.53 -2.76
C ALA A 187 -14.74 -12.88 -2.09
N VAL A 188 -14.95 -12.93 -0.77
CA VAL A 188 -15.49 -14.11 -0.09
C VAL A 188 -17.02 -14.09 -0.21
N ASP A 189 -17.60 -15.18 -0.72
CA ASP A 189 -19.06 -15.32 -0.90
C ASP A 189 -19.81 -15.82 0.34
N GLU A 190 -19.11 -15.93 1.47
CA GLU A 190 -19.69 -16.28 2.76
C GLU A 190 -20.74 -15.25 3.21
N TYR A 191 -21.88 -15.75 3.69
CA TYR A 191 -22.96 -14.98 4.29
C TYR A 191 -23.09 -15.36 5.77
N TRP A 192 -23.62 -14.45 6.58
CA TRP A 192 -23.83 -14.65 8.01
C TRP A 192 -25.20 -15.28 8.37
N TYR A 193 -25.91 -15.87 7.41
CA TYR A 193 -27.19 -16.55 7.68
C TYR A 193 -27.01 -17.71 8.68
N GLY A 194 -27.91 -17.81 9.66
CA GLY A 194 -27.84 -18.84 10.69
C GLY A 194 -26.69 -18.70 11.69
N PHE A 195 -25.95 -17.58 11.66
CA PHE A 195 -24.99 -17.28 12.71
C PHE A 195 -25.75 -16.81 13.96
N GLU A 196 -25.49 -17.42 15.12
CA GLU A 196 -26.15 -17.06 16.37
C GLU A 196 -25.60 -15.74 16.91
N GLY A 197 -26.51 -14.80 17.21
CA GLY A 197 -26.16 -13.50 17.74
C GLY A 197 -27.38 -12.61 17.90
N GLN A 198 -27.16 -11.36 18.28
CA GLN A 198 -28.20 -10.38 18.53
C GLN A 198 -28.22 -9.31 17.44
N PRO A 199 -29.39 -8.78 17.05
CA PRO A 199 -29.44 -7.61 16.19
C PRO A 199 -28.85 -6.39 16.91
N TRP A 200 -28.43 -5.40 16.13
CA TRP A 200 -27.94 -4.13 16.68
C TRP A 200 -28.93 -3.51 17.67
N ASN A 201 -28.42 -3.13 18.85
CA ASN A 201 -29.14 -2.39 19.87
C ASN A 201 -28.39 -1.09 20.21
N PRO A 202 -28.98 0.10 19.99
CA PRO A 202 -28.34 1.38 20.28
C PRO A 202 -28.06 1.60 21.78
N LYS A 203 -28.68 0.83 22.67
CA LYS A 203 -28.39 0.87 24.11
C LYS A 203 -27.15 0.06 24.50
N VAL A 204 -26.64 -0.78 23.60
CA VAL A 204 -25.51 -1.69 23.86
C VAL A 204 -24.23 -1.16 23.23
N ARG A 205 -24.32 -0.60 22.01
CA ARG A 205 -23.20 0.00 21.28
C ARG A 205 -23.67 0.99 20.22
N ASP A 206 -22.73 1.79 19.73
CA ASP A 206 -22.93 2.71 18.62
C ASP A 206 -23.31 2.03 17.31
N ARG A 207 -23.94 2.82 16.44
CA ARG A 207 -24.28 2.39 15.08
C ARG A 207 -23.05 2.23 14.19
N PHE A 208 -22.08 3.13 14.31
CA PHE A 208 -20.93 3.21 13.42
C PHE A 208 -19.68 2.71 14.13
N TYR A 209 -18.98 1.78 13.50
CA TYR A 209 -17.62 1.42 13.90
C TYR A 209 -16.66 2.36 13.19
N ARG A 210 -15.91 3.18 13.94
CA ARG A 210 -14.87 4.03 13.35
C ARG A 210 -13.61 3.21 13.08
N ALA A 211 -13.36 2.92 11.82
CA ALA A 211 -12.06 2.49 11.35
C ALA A 211 -11.27 3.73 10.88
N ALA A 212 -9.94 3.64 10.81
CA ALA A 212 -9.05 4.78 10.54
C ALA A 212 -9.38 5.56 9.25
N ARG A 213 -10.02 4.92 8.26
CA ARG A 213 -10.33 5.54 6.95
C ARG A 213 -11.82 5.66 6.65
N GLU A 214 -12.67 4.90 7.33
CA GLU A 214 -14.11 4.89 7.06
C GLU A 214 -14.93 4.50 8.28
N ASN A 215 -16.13 5.07 8.36
CA ASN A 215 -17.14 4.68 9.33
C ASN A 215 -17.99 3.55 8.76
N ILE A 216 -17.96 2.40 9.44
CA ILE A 216 -18.70 1.22 9.01
C ILE A 216 -20.06 1.22 9.71
N ASP A 217 -21.14 1.41 8.95
CA ASP A 217 -22.51 1.31 9.45
C ASP A 217 -22.84 -0.15 9.82
N CYS A 218 -22.93 -0.41 11.11
CA CYS A 218 -23.14 -1.71 11.72
C CYS A 218 -24.61 -1.94 12.14
N ALA A 219 -25.55 -1.10 11.71
CA ALA A 219 -26.97 -1.24 12.06
C ALA A 219 -27.61 -2.55 11.60
N ARG A 220 -27.07 -3.15 10.53
CA ARG A 220 -27.53 -4.45 9.98
C ARG A 220 -26.60 -5.61 10.32
N GLY A 221 -25.65 -5.40 11.24
CA GLY A 221 -24.75 -6.44 11.71
C GLY A 221 -25.39 -7.35 12.74
N ILE A 222 -24.73 -8.48 12.99
CA ILE A 222 -25.06 -9.43 14.04
C ILE A 222 -24.01 -9.28 15.13
N ASP A 223 -24.46 -9.00 16.34
CA ASP A 223 -23.62 -8.81 17.52
C ASP A 223 -23.43 -10.12 18.28
N ILE A 224 -22.20 -10.35 18.72
CA ILE A 224 -21.77 -11.54 19.43
C ILE A 224 -21.00 -11.07 20.65
N VAL A 225 -21.31 -11.64 21.82
CA VAL A 225 -20.59 -11.35 23.06
C VAL A 225 -19.78 -12.59 23.41
N ARG A 226 -18.46 -12.42 23.52
CA ARG A 226 -17.56 -13.47 23.98
C ARG A 226 -17.64 -13.61 25.51
N GLU A 227 -17.18 -14.73 26.05
CA GLU A 227 -17.22 -15.05 27.48
C GLU A 227 -16.56 -13.98 28.37
N ASP A 228 -15.55 -13.26 27.87
CA ASP A 228 -14.85 -12.17 28.57
C ASP A 228 -15.58 -10.81 28.49
N GLY A 229 -16.75 -10.76 27.85
CA GLY A 229 -17.57 -9.56 27.71
C GLY A 229 -17.21 -8.66 26.52
N LEU A 230 -16.17 -9.01 25.73
CA LEU A 230 -15.90 -8.32 24.48
C LEU A 230 -17.05 -8.56 23.49
N LEU A 231 -17.49 -7.46 22.87
CA LEU A 231 -18.54 -7.48 21.87
C LEU A 231 -17.89 -7.40 20.49
N ALA A 232 -18.34 -8.24 19.58
CA ALA A 232 -17.97 -8.16 18.18
C ALA A 232 -19.21 -8.12 17.29
N THR A 233 -19.07 -7.53 16.10
CA THR A 233 -20.11 -7.48 15.08
C THR A 233 -19.60 -8.13 13.81
N VAL A 234 -20.39 -9.04 13.26
CA VAL A 234 -20.21 -9.57 11.91
C VAL A 234 -21.22 -8.94 10.95
N LEU A 235 -20.77 -8.58 9.76
CA LEU A 235 -21.66 -8.07 8.71
C LEU A 235 -21.07 -8.24 7.32
N ARG A 236 -21.94 -8.19 6.30
CA ARG A 236 -21.55 -8.11 4.89
C ARG A 236 -22.05 -6.79 4.31
N ARG A 237 -21.15 -5.98 3.74
CA ARG A 237 -21.48 -4.69 3.11
C ARG A 237 -20.52 -4.42 1.95
N PHE A 238 -21.02 -3.87 0.84
CA PHE A 238 -20.23 -3.54 -0.36
C PHE A 238 -19.32 -4.69 -0.84
N ARG A 239 -19.83 -5.92 -0.85
CA ARG A 239 -19.07 -7.14 -1.22
C ARG A 239 -17.85 -7.44 -0.34
N LYS A 240 -17.80 -6.87 0.86
CA LYS A 240 -16.85 -7.20 1.92
C LYS A 240 -17.56 -7.86 3.08
N ASN A 241 -16.94 -8.89 3.65
CA ASN A 241 -17.27 -9.39 4.97
C ASN A 241 -16.42 -8.66 6.00
N TYR A 242 -17.05 -8.28 7.10
CA TYR A 242 -16.44 -7.59 8.21
C TYR A 242 -16.64 -8.39 9.49
N PHE A 243 -15.60 -8.42 10.31
CA PHE A 243 -15.68 -8.83 11.70
C PHE A 243 -14.97 -7.77 12.55
N LEU A 244 -15.71 -7.13 13.44
CA LEU A 244 -15.32 -5.90 14.12
C LEU A 244 -15.47 -6.07 15.64
N VAL A 245 -14.40 -5.90 16.40
CA VAL A 245 -14.38 -6.00 17.86
C VAL A 245 -14.46 -4.61 18.48
N TRP A 246 -15.43 -4.42 19.37
CA TRP A 246 -15.72 -3.17 20.06
C TRP A 246 -15.00 -3.13 21.40
N HIS A 247 -13.76 -2.63 21.39
CA HIS A 247 -13.04 -2.29 22.63
C HIS A 247 -13.71 -1.14 23.38
N GLU A 248 -14.28 -0.18 22.63
CA GLU A 248 -15.17 0.84 23.13
C GLU A 248 -16.54 0.69 22.44
N ARG A 249 -17.59 0.47 23.24
CA ARG A 249 -18.95 0.27 22.70
C ARG A 249 -19.58 1.56 22.21
N PHE A 250 -19.21 2.69 22.81
CA PHE A 250 -19.69 4.02 22.47
C PHE A 250 -18.47 4.91 22.26
N GLN A 251 -18.37 5.48 21.07
CA GLN A 251 -17.23 6.27 20.64
C GLN A 251 -17.60 7.75 20.80
N PRO A 252 -16.78 8.55 21.50
CA PRO A 252 -17.11 9.94 21.80
C PRO A 252 -17.35 10.73 20.51
N ASP A 253 -18.36 11.59 20.47
CA ASP A 253 -18.55 12.50 19.32
C ASP A 253 -17.25 13.30 19.09
N LEU A 254 -16.71 13.23 17.89
CA LEU A 254 -15.56 14.07 17.51
C LEU A 254 -16.13 15.47 17.26
N PHE A 255 -15.78 16.41 18.15
CA PHE A 255 -16.03 17.84 17.96
C PHE A 255 -15.21 18.41 16.80
#